data_AF-A0A370P1A5-F1
#
_entry.id   AF-A0A370P1A5-F1
#
_cell.length_a   1.000
_cell.length_b   1.000
_cell.length_c   1.000
_cell.angle_alpha   90.00
_cell.angle_beta   90.00
_cell.angle_gamma   90.00
#
_symmetry.space_group_name_H-M   'P 1'
#
loop_
_entity.id
_entity.type
_entity.pdbx_description
1 polymer ?
#
loop_
_entity_poly.entity_id
_entity_poly.type
_entity_poly.pdbx_seq_one_letter_code
_entity_poly.pdbx_strand_id
1 'polypeptide(L)'
;MKPTDLFNDLQNKVSEALRNSPARDIEKNVRSMMTQGFARLDLVTREEFDVQSQVLARTRARLEELEGRVAELERRAGIPPGAGSVDSTGGA
;
A
#
# COMPACT_ATOMS: atom_id res chain seq x y z
N MET A 1 26.02 9.38 -34.73
CA MET A 1 25.70 10.45 -33.76
C MET A 1 26.06 9.95 -32.39
N LYS A 2 26.88 10.69 -31.62
CA LYS A 2 27.39 10.19 -30.33
C LYS A 2 26.31 10.39 -29.25
N PRO A 3 26.09 9.44 -28.34
CA PRO A 3 25.14 9.58 -27.23
C PRO A 3 25.37 10.84 -26.38
N THR A 4 26.63 11.27 -26.32
CA THR A 4 27.07 12.47 -25.60
C THR A 4 26.51 13.77 -26.19
N ASP A 5 26.33 13.82 -27.52
CA ASP A 5 25.82 15.01 -28.20
C ASP A 5 24.33 15.23 -27.87
N LEU A 6 23.56 14.14 -27.75
CA LEU A 6 22.15 14.17 -27.33
C LEU A 6 21.98 14.66 -25.89
N PHE A 7 22.86 14.23 -24.98
CA PHE A 7 22.82 14.67 -23.59
C PHE A 7 23.17 16.15 -23.45
N ASN A 8 24.18 16.61 -24.19
CA ASN A 8 24.59 18.01 -24.22
C ASN A 8 23.51 18.92 -24.82
N ASP A 9 22.86 18.53 -25.92
CA ASP A 9 21.76 19.28 -26.51
C ASP A 9 20.53 19.34 -25.60
N LEU A 10 20.23 18.24 -24.89
CA LEU A 10 19.17 18.22 -23.89
C LEU A 10 19.50 19.16 -22.73
N GLN A 11 20.73 19.12 -22.22
CA GLN A 11 21.20 19.98 -21.14
C GLN A 11 21.13 21.46 -21.53
N ASN A 12 21.56 21.81 -22.75
CA ASN A 12 21.51 23.17 -23.27
C ASN A 12 20.06 23.66 -23.41
N LYS A 13 19.16 22.86 -23.99
CA LYS A 13 17.74 23.21 -24.13
C LYS A 13 17.04 23.33 -22.78
N VAL A 14 17.34 22.47 -21.81
CA VAL A 14 16.80 22.57 -20.45
C VAL A 14 17.32 23.83 -19.77
N SER A 15 18.62 24.14 -19.87
CA SER A 15 19.19 25.35 -19.28
C SER A 15 18.64 26.63 -19.91
N GLU A 16 18.40 26.63 -21.21
CA GLU A 16 17.81 27.77 -21.94
C GLU A 16 16.33 27.94 -21.60
N ALA A 17 15.58 26.83 -21.50
CA ALA A 17 14.21 26.85 -21.02
C ALA A 17 14.10 27.33 -19.57
N LEU A 18 15.02 26.94 -18.68
CA LEU A 18 15.06 27.42 -17.29
C LEU A 18 15.40 28.92 -17.18
N ARG A 19 16.27 29.44 -18.06
CA ARG A 19 16.63 30.87 -18.11
C ARG A 19 15.53 31.75 -18.71
N ASN A 20 14.79 31.21 -19.69
CA ASN A 20 13.71 31.92 -20.38
C ASN A 20 12.33 31.66 -19.76
N SER A 21 12.22 30.71 -18.85
CA SER A 21 10.99 30.43 -18.10
C SER A 21 10.99 31.24 -16.80
N PRO A 22 9.86 31.88 -16.45
CA PRO A 22 9.70 32.45 -15.12
C PRO A 22 9.88 31.31 -14.12
N ALA A 23 10.92 31.34 -13.28
CA ALA A 23 11.18 30.27 -12.29
C ALA A 23 9.93 29.88 -11.47
N ARG A 24 9.00 30.84 -11.31
CA ARG A 24 7.67 30.68 -10.73
C ARG A 24 6.74 29.70 -11.48
N ASP A 25 6.78 29.66 -12.80
CA ASP A 25 5.93 28.78 -13.62
C ASP A 25 6.43 27.34 -13.58
N ILE A 26 7.75 27.14 -13.54
CA ILE A 26 8.34 25.81 -13.32
C ILE A 26 7.99 25.32 -11.91
N GLU A 27 8.15 26.16 -10.89
CA GLU A 27 7.77 25.81 -9.52
C GLU A 27 6.30 25.39 -9.43
N LYS A 28 5.40 26.15 -10.08
CA LYS A 28 3.97 25.84 -10.14
C LYS A 28 3.68 24.52 -10.85
N ASN A 29 4.33 24.26 -11.98
CA ASN A 29 4.15 23.03 -12.75
C ASN A 29 4.68 21.80 -12.00
N VAL A 30 5.85 21.89 -11.38
CA VAL A 30 6.43 20.80 -10.56
C VAL A 30 5.54 20.50 -9.36
N ARG A 31 5.05 21.54 -8.66
CA ARG A 31 4.10 21.38 -7.55
C ARG A 31 2.80 20.71 -8.02
N SER A 32 2.25 21.13 -9.16
CA SER A 32 1.04 20.54 -9.72
C SER A 32 1.24 19.06 -10.08
N MET A 33 2.38 18.70 -10.69
CA MET A 33 2.74 17.32 -11.01
C MET A 33 2.91 16.46 -9.75
N MET A 34 3.52 16.98 -8.70
CA MET A 34 3.64 16.28 -7.41
C MET A 34 2.27 16.05 -6.77
N THR A 35 1.41 17.08 -6.73
CA THR A 35 0.05 16.95 -6.21
C THR A 35 -0.76 15.94 -7.01
N GLN A 36 -0.66 15.96 -8.34
CA GLN A 36 -1.31 14.96 -9.20
C GLN A 36 -0.71 13.56 -9.03
N GLY A 37 0.59 13.44 -8.77
CA GLY A 37 1.25 12.19 -8.47
C GLY A 37 0.76 11.59 -7.16
N PHE A 38 0.70 12.39 -6.10
CA PHE A 38 0.15 11.97 -4.80
C PHE A 38 -1.34 11.64 -4.88
N ALA A 39 -2.12 12.36 -5.68
CA ALA A 39 -3.54 12.05 -5.90
C ALA A 39 -3.77 10.74 -6.68
N ARG A 40 -2.78 10.24 -7.43
CA ARG A 40 -2.85 8.94 -8.13
C ARG A 40 -2.31 7.78 -7.30
N LEU A 41 -1.64 8.05 -6.19
CA LEU A 41 -1.28 7.03 -5.23
C LEU A 41 -2.50 6.82 -4.33
N ASP A 42 -2.86 5.56 -4.07
CA ASP A 42 -3.88 5.20 -3.08
C ASP A 42 -3.34 5.50 -1.67
N LEU A 43 -3.13 6.78 -1.37
CA LEU A 43 -2.56 7.23 -0.12
C LEU A 43 -3.62 7.09 0.96
N VAL A 44 -3.38 6.14 1.86
CA VAL A 44 -4.10 6.05 3.11
C VAL A 44 -3.44 7.03 4.08
N THR A 45 -4.22 7.89 4.70
CA THR A 45 -3.70 8.79 5.73
C THR A 45 -3.17 7.97 6.91
N ARG A 46 -2.21 8.52 7.65
CA ARG A 46 -1.69 7.85 8.84
C ARG A 46 -2.80 7.56 9.86
N GLU A 47 -3.75 8.47 10.01
CA GLU A 47 -4.89 8.30 10.92
C GLU A 47 -5.79 7.14 10.50
N GLU A 48 -6.14 7.04 9.21
CA GLU A 48 -6.92 5.90 8.69
C GLU A 48 -6.18 4.57 8.88
N PHE A 49 -4.86 4.54 8.65
CA PHE A 49 -4.05 3.35 8.90
C PHE A 49 -4.09 2.93 10.37
N ASP A 50 -3.95 3.89 11.30
CA ASP A 50 -3.97 3.63 12.73
C ASP A 50 -5.36 3.11 13.17
N VAL A 51 -6.44 3.64 12.60
CA VAL A 51 -7.82 3.14 12.82
C VAL A 51 -7.97 1.70 12.32
N GLN A 52 -7.51 1.38 11.11
CA GLN A 52 -7.59 0.01 10.57
C GLN A 52 -6.73 -0.98 11.36
N SER A 53 -5.61 -0.52 11.92
CA SER A 53 -4.77 -1.33 12.79
C SER A 53 -5.50 -1.70 14.10
N GLN A 54 -6.22 -0.75 14.71
CA GLN A 54 -7.06 -1.00 15.89
C GLN A 54 -8.26 -1.89 15.56
N VAL A 55 -8.93 -1.59 14.45
CA VAL A 55 -9.64 -2.50 13.54
C VAL A 55 -9.34 -4.00 13.74
N LEU A 56 -8.19 -4.33 13.18
CA LEU A 56 -7.63 -5.65 13.08
C LEU A 56 -7.27 -6.23 14.45
N ALA A 57 -6.66 -5.43 15.34
CA ALA A 57 -6.30 -5.86 16.68
C ALA A 57 -7.53 -6.34 17.47
N ARG A 58 -8.63 -5.58 17.42
CA ARG A 58 -9.89 -5.95 18.06
C ARG A 58 -10.51 -7.21 17.46
N THR A 59 -10.43 -7.35 16.14
CA THR A 59 -10.94 -8.52 15.44
C THR A 59 -10.16 -9.78 15.82
N ARG A 60 -8.83 -9.71 15.93
CA ARG A 60 -7.99 -10.81 16.40
C ARG A 60 -8.34 -11.24 17.82
N ALA A 61 -8.47 -10.28 18.74
CA ALA A 61 -8.85 -10.59 20.11
C ALA A 61 -10.23 -11.29 20.20
N ARG A 62 -11.19 -10.85 19.39
CA ARG A 62 -12.51 -11.50 19.29
C ARG A 62 -12.43 -12.89 18.66
N LEU A 63 -11.55 -13.08 17.66
CA LEU A 63 -11.34 -14.37 17.03
C LEU A 63 -10.78 -15.38 18.03
N GLU A 64 -9.73 -15.01 18.78
CA GLU A 64 -9.13 -15.84 19.82
C GLU A 64 -10.16 -16.23 20.91
N GLU A 65 -11.00 -15.29 21.33
CA GLU A 65 -12.08 -15.57 22.28
C GLU A 65 -13.10 -16.58 21.73
N LEU A 66 -13.51 -16.42 20.47
CA LEU A 66 -14.45 -17.33 19.83
C LEU A 66 -13.85 -18.72 19.62
N GLU A 67 -12.60 -18.79 19.17
CA GLU A 67 -11.84 -20.05 19.04
C GLU A 67 -11.76 -20.79 20.38
N GLY A 68 -11.49 -20.06 21.47
CA GLY A 68 -11.49 -20.63 22.83
C GLY A 68 -12.86 -21.20 23.23
N ARG A 69 -13.94 -20.47 22.96
CA ARG A 69 -15.31 -20.92 23.23
C ARG A 69 -15.69 -22.14 22.39
N VAL A 70 -15.33 -22.16 21.11
CA VAL A 70 -15.57 -23.30 20.22
C VAL A 70 -14.82 -24.53 20.73
N ALA A 71 -13.54 -24.39 21.07
CA ALA A 71 -12.76 -25.50 21.61
C ALA A 71 -13.36 -26.07 22.90
N GLU A 72 -13.95 -25.23 23.76
CA GLU A 72 -14.67 -25.69 24.95
C GLU A 72 -15.94 -26.46 24.61
N LEU A 73 -16.71 -25.99 23.64
CA LEU A 73 -17.91 -26.68 23.17
C LEU A 73 -17.57 -28.02 22.51
N GLU A 74 -16.52 -28.08 21.69
CA GLU A 74 -16.03 -29.31 21.07
C GLU A 74 -15.64 -30.35 22.11
N ARG A 75 -14.88 -29.94 23.15
CA ARG A 75 -14.53 -30.81 24.28
C ARG A 75 -15.78 -31.35 24.99
N ARG A 76 -16.78 -30.50 25.22
CA ARG A 76 -18.05 -30.90 25.86
C ARG A 76 -18.89 -31.84 24.99
N ALA A 77 -18.81 -31.69 23.68
CA ALA A 77 -19.51 -32.54 22.71
C ALA A 77 -18.78 -33.86 22.43
N GLY A 78 -17.58 -34.07 23.00
CA GLY A 78 -16.75 -35.25 22.72
C GLY A 78 -16.16 -35.26 21.31
N ILE A 79 -16.12 -34.11 20.64
CA ILE A 79 -15.51 -33.96 19.32
C ILE A 79 -14.01 -33.70 19.54
N PRO A 80 -13.11 -34.54 19.01
CA PRO A 80 -11.67 -34.31 19.17
C PRO A 80 -11.23 -33.04 18.44
N PRO A 81 -10.36 -32.21 19.05
CA PRO A 81 -9.90 -30.96 18.46
C PRO A 81 -9.14 -31.26 17.15
N GLY A 82 -9.57 -30.64 16.05
CA GLY A 82 -8.97 -30.82 14.72
C GLY A 82 -9.77 -31.64 13.71
N ALA A 83 -10.93 -32.18 14.08
CA ALA A 83 -11.77 -32.95 13.14
C ALA A 83 -12.37 -32.12 11.97
N GLY A 84 -12.25 -30.79 12.01
CA GLY A 84 -12.74 -29.86 10.99
C GLY A 84 -11.65 -29.16 10.15
N SER A 85 -10.36 -29.41 10.39
CA SER A 85 -9.30 -28.80 9.58
C SER A 85 -9.15 -29.54 8.24
N VAL A 86 -9.98 -29.15 7.28
CA VAL A 86 -9.73 -29.13 5.83
C VAL A 86 -8.61 -30.08 5.38
N ASP A 87 -8.96 -31.35 5.20
CA ASP A 87 -8.23 -32.23 4.31
C ASP A 87 -8.63 -31.86 2.88
N SER A 88 -7.94 -30.86 2.31
CA SER A 88 -8.04 -30.52 0.88
C SER A 88 -6.66 -30.39 0.23
N THR A 89 -5.74 -31.28 0.60
CA THR A 89 -4.54 -31.52 -0.22
C THR A 89 -4.72 -32.83 -0.97
N GLY A 90 -5.05 -32.74 -2.27
CA GLY A 90 -4.85 -33.87 -3.21
C GLY A 90 -5.99 -34.09 -4.19
N GLY A 91 -5.85 -33.57 -5.42
CA GLY A 91 -6.65 -34.01 -6.56
C GLY A 91 -6.65 -33.07 -7.75
N ALA A 92 -5.69 -33.31 -8.66
CA ALA A 92 -5.51 -32.77 -10.03
C ALA A 92 -4.78 -31.43 -10.18
#